data_AF-A0A521YPH1-F1
#
_entry.id   AF-A0A521YPH1-F1
#
_cell.length_a   1.000
_cell.length_b   1.000
_cell.length_c   1.000
_cell.angle_alpha   90.00
_cell.angle_beta   90.00
_cell.angle_gamma   90.00
#
_symmetry.space_group_name_H-M   'P 1'
#
loop_
_entity.id
_entity.type
_entity.pdbx_description
1 polymer ?
#
loop_
_entity_poly.entity_id
_entity_poly.type
_entity_poly.pdbx_seq_one_letter_code
_entity_poly.pdbx_strand_id
1 'polypeptide(L)' 'MPAKAKVSTFSATPRDLAMLEAVARYHGLNKSATIASLVRREFWRVFPGGTDKIKPDRGAKVEGEA' A
#
# COMPACT_ATOMS: atom_id res chain seq x y z
N MET A 1 2.68 5.26 -20.30
CA MET A 1 2.17 6.42 -19.52
C MET A 1 2.21 6.04 -18.04
N PRO A 2 2.66 6.90 -17.12
CA PRO A 2 2.59 6.56 -15.69
C PRO A 2 1.13 6.32 -15.33
N ALA A 3 0.84 5.23 -14.63
CA ALA A 3 -0.51 4.92 -14.18
C ALA A 3 -1.05 6.10 -13.35
N LYS A 4 -2.22 6.63 -13.71
CA LYS A 4 -2.85 7.71 -12.94
C LYS A 4 -3.10 7.22 -11.52
N ALA A 5 -2.78 8.05 -10.53
CA ALA A 5 -3.08 7.75 -9.14
C ALA A 5 -4.61 7.59 -8.98
N LYS A 6 -5.04 6.44 -8.44
CA LYS A 6 -6.43 6.17 -8.09
C LYS A 6 -6.69 6.63 -6.66
N VAL A 7 -7.76 7.41 -6.46
CA VAL A 7 -8.23 7.75 -5.11
C VAL A 7 -8.91 6.52 -4.52
N SER A 8 -8.43 6.08 -3.36
CA SER A 8 -8.99 4.99 -2.58
C SER A 8 -9.31 5.48 -1.18
N THR A 9 -10.46 5.07 -0.64
CA THR A 9 -10.90 5.43 0.71
C THR A 9 -10.69 4.25 1.65
N PHE A 10 -10.27 4.54 2.89
CA PHE A 10 -10.12 3.57 3.97
C PHE A 10 -10.84 4.09 5.21
N SER A 11 -11.50 3.20 5.94
CA SER A 11 -12.09 3.53 7.24
C SER A 11 -10.99 3.60 8.29
N ALA A 12 -11.07 4.58 9.18
CA ALA A 12 -10.13 4.77 10.28
C ALA A 12 -10.86 5.36 11.48
N THR A 13 -10.44 5.02 12.69
CA THR A 13 -10.93 5.71 13.88
C THR A 13 -10.34 7.12 13.96
N PRO A 14 -10.93 8.05 14.74
CA PRO A 14 -10.31 9.36 14.98
C PRO A 14 -8.89 9.27 15.54
N ARG A 15 -8.62 8.25 16.38
CA ARG A 15 -7.28 7.99 16.93
C ARG A 15 -6.28 7.59 15.85
N ASP A 16 -6.67 6.69 14.94
CA ASP A 16 -5.82 6.25 13.84
C ASP A 16 -5.47 7.43 12.92
N LEU A 17 -6.43 8.31 12.66
CA LEU A 17 -6.22 9.52 11.86
C LEU A 17 -5.22 10.48 12.52
N ALA A 18 -5.35 10.71 13.83
CA ALA A 18 -4.42 11.55 14.58
C ALA A 18 -3.00 10.96 14.61
N MET A 19 -2.87 9.65 14.78
CA MET A 19 -1.59 8.95 14.70
C MET A 19 -0.96 9.09 13.31
N LEU A 20 -1.75 8.90 12.25
CA LEU A 20 -1.27 9.06 10.88
C LEU A 20 -0.79 10.49 10.61
N GLU A 21 -1.49 11.50 11.11
CA GLU A 21 -1.06 12.90 11.02
C GLU A 21 0.29 13.14 11.68
N ALA A 22 0.48 12.64 12.90
CA ALA A 22 1.74 12.79 13.63
C ALA A 22 2.90 12.15 12.86
N VAL A 23 2.72 10.92 12.36
CA VAL A 23 3.74 10.20 11.58
C VAL A 23 4.04 10.90 10.25
N ALA A 24 3.00 11.38 9.56
CA ALA A 24 3.16 12.10 8.30
C ALA A 24 3.98 13.39 8.49
N ARG A 25 3.67 14.17 9.54
CA ARG A 25 4.43 15.38 9.90
C ARG A 25 5.88 15.05 10.24
N TYR A 26 6.12 14.02 11.04
CA TYR A 26 7.46 13.59 11.43
C TYR A 26 8.35 13.26 10.21
N HIS A 27 7.78 12.62 9.20
CA HIS A 27 8.52 12.26 7.98
C HIS A 27 8.47 13.31 6.86
N GLY A 28 7.78 14.46 7.06
CA GLY A 28 7.62 15.48 6.01
C GLY A 28 6.81 14.99 4.80
N LEU A 29 5.89 14.03 5.01
CA LEU A 29 5.06 13.43 3.96
C LEU A 29 3.59 13.85 4.13
N ASN A 30 2.81 13.73 3.04
CA ASN A 30 1.35 13.77 3.16
C ASN A 30 0.81 12.40 3.62
N LYS A 31 -0.44 12.36 4.11
CA LYS A 31 -1.06 11.15 4.67
C LYS A 31 -1.06 9.96 3.70
N SER A 32 -1.41 10.21 2.42
CA SER A 32 -1.45 9.17 1.39
C SER A 32 -0.07 8.59 1.09
N ALA A 33 0.95 9.45 1.01
CA ALA A 33 2.34 9.05 0.82
C ALA A 33 2.87 8.26 2.02
N THR A 34 2.47 8.63 3.24
CA THR A 34 2.79 7.88 4.46
C THR A 34 2.19 6.47 4.42
N ILE A 35 0.89 6.34 4.15
CA ILE A 35 0.23 5.02 4.04
C ILE A 35 0.90 4.17 2.96
N ALA A 36 1.08 4.72 1.75
CA ALA A 36 1.69 3.99 0.64
C ALA A 36 3.12 3.54 0.95
N SER A 37 3.89 4.36 1.68
CA SER A 37 5.25 4.01 2.08
C SER A 37 5.28 2.94 3.16
N LEU A 38 4.37 3.01 4.15
CA LEU A 38 4.23 1.97 5.17
C LEU A 38 3.80 0.64 4.55
N VAL A 39 2.81 0.65 3.65
CA VAL A 39 2.36 -0.56 2.94
C VAL A 39 3.49 -1.17 2.13
N ARG A 40 4.23 -0.38 1.34
CA ARG A 40 5.38 -0.89 0.57
C ARG A 40 6.45 -1.49 1.47
N ARG A 41 6.78 -0.81 2.58
CA ARG A 41 7.78 -1.30 3.53
C ARG A 41 7.37 -2.63 4.15
N GLU A 42 6.12 -2.73 4.59
CA GLU A 42 5.62 -3.95 5.22
C GLU A 42 5.48 -5.09 4.22
N PHE A 43 5.00 -4.79 3.01
CA PHE A 43 4.89 -5.75 1.94
C PHE A 43 6.23 -6.43 1.62
N TRP A 44 7.30 -5.65 1.44
CA TRP A 44 8.63 -6.21 1.16
C TRP A 44 9.27 -6.91 2.35
N ARG A 45 8.87 -6.56 3.58
CA ARG A 45 9.26 -7.30 4.78
C ARG A 45 8.62 -8.68 4.83
N VAL A 46 7.34 -8.78 4.47
CA VAL A 46 6.60 -10.05 4.44
C VAL A 46 7.03 -10.91 3.24
N PHE A 47 7.32 -10.30 2.09
CA PHE A 47 7.68 -10.98 0.84
C PHE A 47 9.08 -10.58 0.34
N PRO A 48 10.16 -10.92 1.06
CA PRO A 48 11.52 -10.48 0.71
C PRO A 48 12.04 -11.10 -0.60
N GLY A 49 11.50 -12.26 -1.01
CA GLY A 49 11.85 -12.95 -2.25
C GLY A 49 10.88 -12.70 -3.40
N GLY A 50 10.00 -11.70 -3.29
CA GLY A 50 8.94 -11.44 -4.28
C GLY A 50 7.63 -12.19 -4.00
N THR A 51 6.66 -12.00 -4.90
CA THR A 51 5.28 -12.49 -4.75
C THR A 51 5.02 -13.82 -5.45
N ASP A 52 6.04 -14.52 -5.91
CA ASP A 52 5.90 -15.77 -6.69
C ASP A 52 5.13 -16.86 -5.94
N LYS A 53 5.08 -16.78 -4.59
CA LYS A 53 4.32 -17.70 -3.72
C LYS A 53 2.88 -17.25 -3.45
N ILE A 54 2.51 -16.02 -3.80
CA ILE A 54 1.14 -15.53 -3.68
C ILE A 54 0.37 -16.07 -4.88
N LYS A 55 -0.41 -17.12 -4.66
CA LYS A 55 -1.37 -17.57 -5.66
C LYS A 55 -2.40 -16.44 -5.86
N PRO A 56 -2.59 -15.93 -7.08
CA PRO A 56 -3.66 -14.99 -7.36
C PRO A 56 -5.00 -15.60 -6.96
N ASP A 57 -5.90 -14.79 -6.42
CA ASP A 57 -7.27 -15.24 -6.17
C ASP A 57 -7.91 -15.76 -7.46
N ARG A 58 -8.82 -16.72 -7.33
CA ARG A 58 -9.45 -17.39 -8.48
C ARG A 58 -10.11 -16.36 -9.39
N GLY A 59 -9.55 -16.17 -10.59
CA GLY A 59 -10.04 -15.22 -11.60
C GLY A 59 -9.22 -13.93 -11.75
N ALA A 60 -8.15 -13.73 -10.97
CA ALA A 60 -7.20 -12.65 -11.19
C ALA A 60 -6.39 -12.95 -12.47
N LYS A 61 -6.42 -12.04 -13.45
CA LYS A 61 -5.59 -12.13 -14.65
C LYS A 61 -4.12 -11.95 -14.27
N VAL A 62 -3.36 -13.03 -14.32
CA VAL A 62 -1.90 -12.98 -14.33
C VAL A 62 -1.46 -12.67 -15.75
N GLU A 63 -0.74 -11.55 -15.94
CA GLU A 63 -0.08 -11.23 -17.20
C GLU A 63 1.02 -12.28 -17.44
N GLY A 64 0.72 -13.32 -18.23
CA GLY A 64 1.67 -14.38 -18.53
C GLY A 64 1.07 -15.73 -18.94
N GLU A 65 -0.24 -15.96 -18.81
CA GLU A 65 -0.85 -17.20 -19.29
C GLU A 65 -1.38 -17.01 -20.72
N ALA A 66 -0.66 -17.61 -21.67
CA ALA A 66 -1.01 -17.75 -23.09
C ALA A 66 -1.75 -19.07 -23.32
#